data_AF-A0A2B4S2L7-F1
#
_entry.id   AF-A0A2B4S2L7-F1
#
_cell.length_a   1.000
_cell.length_b   1.000
_cell.length_c   1.000
_cell.angle_alpha   90.00
_cell.angle_beta   90.00
_cell.angle_gamma   90.00
#
_symmetry.space_group_name_H-M   'P 1'
#
loop_
_entity.id
_entity.type
_entity.pdbx_description
1 polymer ?
#
loop_
_entity_poly.entity_id
_entity_poly.type
_entity_poly.pdbx_seq_one_letter_code
_entity_poly.pdbx_strand_id
1 'polypeptide(L)'
;MSPFFESLRNLGNKDTGRSHPVEEVCCGIFRCCVQGSTGKTGGGERGPDQPDQTVVADLREPEHSGENRGEPESPTAGPRELDIFGRGEERKVVYFGDLSLNEKQTIMHELRIANFIQPFGMALQKVASTNSTIVYQGCNEGISEQFATVKIRTVTDQIRDQRPDVISILRRALPVCKGVFGPLLHPKSFIEELGYKDRSNLEKNLSGNAEAWKMVAEKMGVDRADIRAIDNQRGLYPAAEVLKKCQFKARCTIGYLYEILVEGDMEILADKF
;
A
#
# COMPACT_ATOMS: atom_id res chain seq x y z
N MET A 1 -9.24 -25.61 -35.92
CA MET A 1 -9.48 -26.27 -34.62
C MET A 1 -8.12 -26.54 -33.98
N SER A 2 -7.84 -25.91 -32.84
CA SER A 2 -6.51 -25.85 -32.21
C SER A 2 -6.35 -26.95 -31.15
N PRO A 3 -5.18 -27.61 -31.00
CA PRO A 3 -4.97 -28.78 -30.13
C PRO A 3 -4.99 -28.51 -28.62
N PHE A 4 -5.61 -27.40 -28.18
CA PHE A 4 -5.74 -26.99 -26.78
C PHE A 4 -6.66 -27.89 -25.94
N PHE A 5 -7.59 -28.62 -26.56
CA PHE A 5 -8.71 -29.23 -25.82
C PHE A 5 -8.46 -30.63 -25.22
N GLU A 6 -7.34 -31.28 -25.52
CA GLU A 6 -7.15 -32.70 -25.15
C GLU A 6 -6.39 -32.90 -23.83
N SER A 7 -5.68 -31.88 -23.33
CA SER A 7 -4.82 -32.03 -22.15
C SER A 7 -5.55 -31.91 -20.80
N LEU A 8 -6.75 -31.29 -20.76
CA LEU A 8 -7.52 -31.10 -19.52
C LEU A 8 -8.57 -32.19 -19.26
N ARG A 9 -8.70 -33.19 -20.15
CA ARG A 9 -9.71 -34.26 -20.02
C ARG A 9 -9.22 -35.48 -19.21
N ASN A 10 -7.92 -35.57 -18.89
CA ASN A 10 -7.30 -36.79 -18.33
C ASN A 10 -7.00 -36.78 -16.82
N LEU A 11 -7.47 -35.79 -16.05
CA LEU A 11 -7.17 -35.71 -14.60
C LEU A 11 -8.34 -36.00 -13.65
N GLY A 12 -9.51 -36.42 -14.18
CA GLY A 12 -10.71 -36.58 -13.37
C GLY A 12 -11.46 -37.87 -13.64
N ASN A 13 -10.84 -39.03 -13.39
CA ASN A 13 -11.60 -40.25 -13.12
C ASN A 13 -10.71 -41.30 -12.42
N LYS A 14 -10.73 -41.29 -11.08
CA LYS A 14 -10.57 -42.49 -10.28
C LYS A 14 -11.52 -42.40 -9.09
N ASP A 15 -12.58 -43.19 -9.20
CA ASP A 15 -13.45 -43.61 -8.10
C ASP A 15 -12.65 -44.12 -6.91
N THR A 16 -13.15 -43.86 -5.71
CA THR A 16 -13.71 -44.93 -4.86
C THR A 16 -14.38 -44.31 -3.64
N GLY A 17 -15.68 -44.58 -3.51
CA GLY A 17 -16.48 -44.19 -2.37
C GLY A 17 -16.13 -44.96 -1.11
N ARG A 18 -16.40 -44.32 0.03
CA ARG A 18 -16.84 -44.98 1.26
C ARG A 18 -17.53 -43.95 2.15
N SER A 19 -18.81 -44.15 2.33
CA SER A 19 -19.65 -43.52 3.34
C SER A 19 -19.42 -44.20 4.69
N HIS A 20 -19.25 -43.39 5.74
CA HIS A 20 -19.65 -43.73 7.11
C HIS A 20 -20.08 -42.44 7.82
N PRO A 21 -21.21 -42.44 8.54
CA PRO A 21 -21.66 -41.33 9.38
C PRO A 21 -21.40 -41.66 10.86
N VAL A 22 -20.87 -40.73 11.66
CA VAL A 22 -21.26 -40.58 13.09
C VAL A 22 -20.67 -39.31 13.72
N GLU A 23 -21.56 -38.67 14.48
CA GLU A 23 -21.38 -38.07 15.81
C GLU A 23 -20.80 -36.67 16.03
N GLU A 24 -21.64 -35.91 16.73
CA GLU A 24 -21.39 -34.77 17.61
C GLU A 24 -20.16 -34.95 18.50
N VAL A 25 -19.57 -33.83 18.95
CA VAL A 25 -19.34 -33.51 20.38
C VAL A 25 -18.58 -32.18 20.53
N CYS A 26 -19.24 -31.27 21.25
CA CYS A 26 -18.79 -30.25 22.21
C CYS A 26 -17.67 -29.23 21.92
N CYS A 27 -18.07 -27.96 22.14
CA CYS A 27 -17.50 -26.97 23.06
C CYS A 27 -16.13 -27.24 23.69
N GLY A 28 -15.24 -26.24 23.66
CA GLY A 28 -14.41 -25.98 24.84
C GLY A 28 -13.18 -25.10 24.67
N ILE A 29 -13.30 -23.89 25.24
CA ILE A 29 -12.36 -23.33 26.23
C ILE A 29 -11.08 -22.64 25.74
N PHE A 30 -11.11 -21.31 25.97
CA PHE A 30 -9.99 -20.40 26.22
C PHE A 30 -8.83 -21.03 27.01
N ARG A 31 -7.59 -20.78 26.59
CA ARG A 31 -6.46 -20.75 27.53
C ARG A 31 -5.43 -19.68 27.16
N CYS A 32 -5.45 -18.59 27.92
CA CYS A 32 -4.32 -17.71 28.13
C CYS A 32 -3.18 -18.50 28.80
N CYS A 33 -1.96 -18.34 28.31
CA CYS A 33 -0.76 -18.53 29.12
C CYS A 33 0.07 -17.26 29.04
N VAL A 34 -0.05 -16.46 30.10
CA VAL A 34 0.94 -15.49 30.55
C VAL A 34 2.05 -16.30 31.22
N GLN A 35 3.28 -16.18 30.74
CA GLN A 35 4.46 -16.53 31.53
C GLN A 35 5.44 -15.37 31.45
N GLY A 36 5.53 -14.64 32.56
CA GLY A 36 6.66 -13.77 32.85
C GLY A 36 7.89 -14.60 33.20
N SER A 37 9.06 -14.06 32.87
CA SER A 37 10.30 -14.44 33.52
C SER A 37 11.06 -13.18 33.90
N THR A 38 11.20 -13.04 35.20
CA THR A 38 12.01 -12.09 35.94
C THR A 38 13.51 -12.28 35.71
N GLY A 39 14.25 -11.18 35.70
CA GLY A 39 15.51 -11.05 36.41
C GLY A 39 16.79 -11.41 35.67
N LYS A 40 17.65 -10.41 35.46
CA LYS A 40 18.98 -10.42 36.07
C LYS A 40 19.65 -9.04 36.02
N THR A 41 19.94 -8.56 37.21
CA THR A 41 20.80 -7.43 37.57
C THR A 41 22.28 -7.82 37.44
N GLY A 42 23.08 -6.89 36.92
CA GLY A 42 24.54 -6.80 37.05
C GLY A 42 24.97 -5.54 36.31
N GLY A 43 25.63 -4.52 36.89
CA GLY A 43 26.53 -4.52 38.03
C GLY A 43 27.97 -4.45 37.52
N GLY A 44 28.50 -3.24 37.36
CA GLY A 44 29.90 -2.93 37.01
C GLY A 44 30.01 -1.43 36.72
N GLU A 45 30.26 -0.59 37.72
CA GLU A 45 31.59 -0.14 38.18
C GLU A 45 32.41 0.54 37.07
N ARG A 46 32.38 1.88 37.02
CA ARG A 46 33.33 2.85 37.62
C ARG A 46 34.67 2.94 36.90
N GLY A 47 34.92 4.11 36.30
CA GLY A 47 36.24 4.62 35.91
C GLY A 47 36.13 6.09 35.47
N PRO A 48 36.76 7.05 36.18
CA PRO A 48 36.83 8.46 35.80
C PRO A 48 38.11 8.78 35.01
N ASP A 49 38.32 10.07 34.75
CA ASP A 49 39.48 10.74 34.12
C ASP A 49 39.35 10.94 32.61
N GLN A 50 39.61 12.09 32.00
CA GLN A 50 39.77 13.50 32.37
C GLN A 50 39.73 14.27 31.00
N PRO A 51 39.57 15.59 30.99
CA PRO A 51 39.37 16.38 29.76
C PRO A 51 40.72 16.78 29.15
N ASP A 52 40.79 16.94 27.83
CA ASP A 52 41.59 18.03 27.28
C ASP A 52 41.35 18.35 25.79
N GLN A 53 41.65 19.60 25.46
CA GLN A 53 41.98 20.16 24.14
C GLN A 53 40.84 20.66 23.26
N THR A 54 40.34 21.82 23.68
CA THR A 54 40.37 23.07 22.90
C THR A 54 41.38 23.05 21.73
N VAL A 55 40.87 23.14 20.50
CA VAL A 55 41.64 23.67 19.37
C VAL A 55 40.82 24.79 18.75
N VAL A 56 41.27 26.02 19.04
CA VAL A 56 40.86 27.24 18.36
C VAL A 56 41.46 27.18 16.96
N ALA A 57 40.63 26.94 15.95
CA ALA A 57 41.05 27.08 14.55
C ALA A 57 40.84 28.54 14.13
N ASP A 58 41.96 29.10 13.72
CA ASP A 58 42.23 30.48 13.38
C ASP A 58 41.34 31.02 12.26
N LEU A 59 40.87 32.25 12.47
CA LEU A 59 40.23 33.10 11.47
C LEU A 59 41.29 33.51 10.44
N ARG A 60 41.11 33.06 9.20
CA ARG A 60 41.79 33.68 8.05
C ARG A 60 40.76 34.02 7.00
N GLU A 61 40.40 35.30 6.96
CA GLU A 61 39.64 35.88 5.86
C GLU A 61 40.52 35.96 4.61
N PRO A 62 40.09 35.42 3.47
CA PRO A 62 40.60 35.82 2.18
C PRO A 62 39.74 36.98 1.65
N GLU A 63 40.33 38.17 1.64
CA GLU A 63 39.88 39.27 0.79
C GLU A 63 39.97 38.84 -0.68
N HIS A 64 38.83 38.63 -1.32
CA HIS A 64 38.75 38.56 -2.77
C HIS A 64 37.84 39.66 -3.31
N SER A 65 38.56 40.68 -3.77
CA SER A 65 38.28 41.61 -4.85
C SER A 65 37.14 41.21 -5.80
N GLY A 66 36.31 42.21 -6.08
CA GLY A 66 35.10 42.09 -6.88
C GLY A 66 35.30 41.67 -8.33
N GLU A 67 34.24 41.05 -8.85
CA GLU A 67 33.96 41.01 -10.27
C GLU A 67 32.44 41.14 -10.42
N ASN A 68 32.01 42.35 -10.79
CA ASN A 68 30.65 42.64 -11.24
C ASN A 68 30.37 41.80 -12.50
N ARG A 69 29.61 40.72 -12.35
CA ARG A 69 28.94 40.05 -13.47
C ARG A 69 27.44 40.26 -13.31
N GLY A 70 26.88 40.94 -14.30
CA GLY A 70 25.47 41.29 -14.37
C GLY A 70 24.56 40.08 -14.19
N GLU A 71 23.48 40.30 -13.46
CA GLU A 71 22.39 39.36 -13.26
C GLU A 71 21.78 39.01 -14.62
N PRO A 72 21.82 37.74 -15.06
CA PRO A 72 20.84 37.27 -16.03
C PRO A 72 19.51 37.13 -15.29
N GLU A 73 18.51 37.91 -15.72
CA GLU A 73 17.13 37.77 -15.29
C GLU A 73 16.74 36.30 -15.30
N SER A 74 16.61 35.73 -14.11
CA SER A 74 16.20 34.35 -13.94
C SER A 74 14.77 34.23 -14.46
N PRO A 75 14.47 33.32 -15.39
CA PRO A 75 13.09 33.06 -15.76
C PRO A 75 12.39 32.56 -14.50
N THR A 76 11.49 33.39 -13.98
CA THR A 76 10.55 33.06 -12.92
C THR A 76 9.75 31.84 -13.37
N ALA A 77 10.29 30.65 -13.08
CA ALA A 77 9.59 29.40 -13.21
C ALA A 77 8.51 29.44 -12.15
N GLY A 78 7.34 29.95 -12.55
CA GLY A 78 6.12 29.80 -11.78
C GLY A 78 5.97 28.33 -11.36
N PRO A 79 5.38 28.07 -10.18
CA PRO A 79 5.20 26.71 -9.70
C PRO A 79 4.53 25.91 -10.81
N ARG A 80 5.26 24.90 -11.32
CA ARG A 80 4.70 23.92 -12.25
C ARG A 80 3.64 23.19 -11.46
N GLU A 81 2.42 23.67 -11.56
CA GLU A 81 1.22 22.98 -11.13
C GLU A 81 1.25 21.65 -11.88
N LEU A 82 1.70 20.63 -11.15
CA LEU A 82 1.74 19.27 -11.63
C LEU A 82 0.26 18.88 -11.79
N ASP A 83 -0.26 19.08 -13.00
CA ASP A 83 -1.51 18.51 -13.51
C ASP A 83 -1.36 16.97 -13.52
N ILE A 84 -1.23 16.38 -12.33
CA ILE A 84 -1.24 14.93 -12.08
C ILE A 84 -2.69 14.44 -12.05
N PHE A 85 -3.67 15.35 -11.95
CA PHE A 85 -5.09 15.06 -11.88
C PHE A 85 -5.75 15.39 -13.24
N GLY A 86 -5.50 14.56 -14.25
CA GLY A 86 -6.17 14.65 -15.54
C GLY A 86 -7.68 14.61 -15.37
N ARG A 87 -8.37 15.68 -15.78
CA ARG A 87 -9.83 15.90 -15.68
C ARG A 87 -10.63 15.10 -16.72
N GLY A 88 -10.40 13.80 -16.81
CA GLY A 88 -11.42 12.88 -17.28
C GLY A 88 -12.20 12.42 -16.06
N GLU A 89 -13.54 12.35 -16.12
CA GLU A 89 -14.29 11.66 -15.07
C GLU A 89 -13.78 10.22 -15.01
N GLU A 90 -12.92 9.93 -14.01
CA GLU A 90 -12.33 8.62 -13.85
C GLU A 90 -13.47 7.64 -13.55
N ARG A 91 -13.70 6.70 -14.47
CA ARG A 91 -14.70 5.65 -14.27
C ARG A 91 -14.37 4.93 -12.95
N LYS A 92 -15.29 5.01 -11.97
CA LYS A 92 -15.13 4.35 -10.68
C LYS A 92 -15.22 2.83 -10.86
N VAL A 93 -14.08 2.16 -10.79
CA VAL A 93 -13.99 0.69 -10.84
C VAL A 93 -13.84 0.18 -9.42
N VAL A 94 -14.79 -0.60 -8.93
CA VAL A 94 -14.71 -1.22 -7.59
C VAL A 94 -14.74 -2.73 -7.70
N TYR A 95 -15.48 -3.25 -8.67
CA TYR A 95 -15.71 -4.66 -8.90
C TYR A 95 -15.11 -5.11 -10.23
N PHE A 96 -14.81 -6.41 -10.37
CA PHE A 96 -14.40 -6.96 -11.66
C PHE A 96 -15.50 -6.84 -12.73
N GLY A 97 -16.76 -6.69 -12.33
CA GLY A 97 -17.89 -6.40 -13.22
C GLY A 97 -17.80 -5.04 -13.90
N ASP A 98 -17.17 -4.06 -13.23
CA ASP A 98 -17.06 -2.70 -13.72
C ASP A 98 -16.02 -2.58 -14.86
N LEU A 99 -15.14 -3.59 -15.01
CA LEU A 99 -14.12 -3.64 -16.05
C LEU A 99 -14.74 -3.84 -17.44
N SER A 100 -14.22 -3.10 -18.41
CA SER A 100 -14.55 -3.27 -19.81
C SER A 100 -14.06 -4.62 -20.33
N LEU A 101 -14.63 -5.08 -21.44
CA LEU A 101 -14.19 -6.33 -22.07
C LEU A 101 -12.70 -6.30 -22.42
N ASN A 102 -12.21 -5.17 -22.94
CA ASN A 102 -10.80 -4.99 -23.29
C ASN A 102 -9.89 -5.12 -22.06
N GLU A 103 -10.24 -4.47 -20.96
CA GLU A 103 -9.50 -4.56 -19.70
C GLU A 103 -9.44 -5.98 -19.14
N LYS A 104 -10.58 -6.69 -19.16
CA LYS A 104 -10.64 -8.11 -18.77
C LYS A 104 -9.72 -8.95 -19.63
N GLN A 105 -9.74 -8.75 -20.96
CA GLN A 105 -8.87 -9.46 -21.89
C GLN A 105 -7.38 -9.16 -21.67
N THR A 106 -7.02 -7.89 -21.45
CA THR A 106 -5.64 -7.48 -21.15
C THR A 106 -5.14 -8.14 -19.87
N ILE A 107 -5.92 -8.10 -18.79
CA ILE A 107 -5.57 -8.77 -17.53
C ILE A 107 -5.34 -10.26 -17.76
N MET A 108 -6.28 -10.94 -18.42
CA MET A 108 -6.18 -12.38 -18.65
C MET A 108 -4.98 -12.73 -19.54
N HIS A 109 -4.65 -11.89 -20.51
CA HIS A 109 -3.47 -12.05 -21.36
C HIS A 109 -2.17 -11.93 -20.56
N GLU A 110 -2.02 -10.87 -19.77
CA GLU A 110 -0.83 -10.64 -18.94
C GLU A 110 -0.65 -11.73 -17.87
N LEU A 111 -1.75 -12.12 -17.20
CA LEU A 111 -1.73 -13.23 -16.25
C LEU A 111 -1.38 -14.55 -16.94
N ARG A 112 -1.73 -14.73 -18.22
CA ARG A 112 -1.35 -15.92 -19.00
C ARG A 112 0.14 -15.95 -19.26
N ILE A 113 0.69 -14.85 -19.77
CA ILE A 113 2.13 -14.71 -20.06
C ILE A 113 2.95 -15.03 -18.81
N ALA A 114 2.47 -14.57 -17.66
CA ALA A 114 3.14 -14.77 -16.40
C ALA A 114 2.83 -16.12 -15.72
N ASN A 115 1.99 -16.99 -16.31
CA ASN A 115 1.55 -18.28 -15.74
C ASN A 115 0.77 -18.15 -14.41
N PHE A 116 -0.03 -17.10 -14.23
CA PHE A 116 -0.78 -16.79 -13.01
C PHE A 116 -2.29 -16.96 -13.09
N ILE A 117 -2.81 -17.48 -14.20
CA ILE A 117 -4.25 -17.73 -14.36
C ILE A 117 -4.78 -18.64 -13.24
N GLN A 118 -4.08 -19.73 -12.90
CA GLN A 118 -4.58 -20.68 -11.91
C GLN A 118 -4.60 -20.09 -10.49
N PRO A 119 -3.51 -19.50 -9.95
CA PRO A 119 -3.54 -18.84 -8.64
C PRO A 119 -4.60 -17.73 -8.53
N PHE A 120 -4.71 -16.90 -9.58
CA PHE A 120 -5.69 -15.82 -9.63
C PHE A 120 -7.12 -16.36 -9.64
N GLY A 121 -7.39 -17.40 -10.43
CA GLY A 121 -8.68 -18.09 -10.46
C GLY A 121 -9.06 -18.70 -9.11
N MET A 122 -8.12 -19.32 -8.40
CA MET A 122 -8.35 -19.86 -7.05
C MET A 122 -8.68 -18.75 -6.03
N ALA A 123 -7.98 -17.62 -6.08
CA ALA A 123 -8.28 -16.48 -5.23
C ALA A 123 -9.67 -15.91 -5.49
N LEU A 124 -10.03 -15.72 -6.77
CA LEU A 124 -11.38 -15.31 -7.17
C LEU A 124 -12.45 -16.25 -6.65
N GLN A 125 -12.26 -17.57 -6.82
CA GLN A 125 -13.20 -18.57 -6.35
C GLN A 125 -13.33 -18.55 -4.82
N LYS A 126 -12.21 -18.41 -4.10
CA LYS A 126 -12.20 -18.32 -2.64
C LYS A 126 -13.01 -17.13 -2.13
N VAL A 127 -12.84 -15.95 -2.75
CA VAL A 127 -13.61 -14.73 -2.41
C VAL A 127 -15.10 -14.89 -2.75
N ALA A 128 -15.42 -15.49 -3.90
CA ALA A 128 -16.81 -15.73 -4.31
C ALA A 128 -17.53 -16.64 -3.31
N SER A 129 -16.88 -17.73 -2.87
CA SER A 129 -17.43 -18.69 -1.91
C SER A 129 -17.72 -18.07 -0.54
N THR A 130 -16.92 -17.11 -0.07
CA THR A 130 -17.16 -16.44 1.22
C THR A 130 -18.33 -15.46 1.19
N ASN A 131 -18.69 -14.93 0.02
CA ASN A 131 -19.77 -13.96 -0.11
C ASN A 131 -21.17 -14.62 -0.24
N SER A 132 -21.27 -15.95 -0.09
CA SER A 132 -22.52 -16.72 -0.24
C SER A 132 -23.22 -16.57 -1.60
N THR A 133 -22.56 -15.93 -2.57
CA THR A 133 -23.02 -15.89 -3.96
C THR A 133 -22.73 -17.26 -4.56
N ILE A 134 -23.78 -18.06 -4.73
CA ILE A 134 -23.68 -19.38 -5.35
C ILE A 134 -23.16 -19.19 -6.78
N VAL A 135 -21.93 -19.63 -7.03
CA VAL A 135 -21.33 -19.64 -8.37
C VAL A 135 -21.24 -21.09 -8.84
N TYR A 136 -22.18 -21.50 -9.69
CA TYR A 136 -22.15 -22.80 -10.37
C TYR A 136 -21.42 -22.70 -11.72
N GLN A 137 -20.27 -23.38 -11.75
CA GLN A 137 -19.72 -24.27 -12.77
C GLN A 137 -20.19 -24.17 -14.23
N GLY A 138 -19.24 -23.88 -15.12
CA GLY A 138 -19.27 -24.37 -16.49
C GLY A 138 -18.90 -23.33 -17.55
N CYS A 139 -17.89 -23.69 -18.34
CA CYS A 139 -17.59 -23.19 -19.69
C CYS A 139 -16.62 -22.01 -19.82
N ASN A 140 -15.68 -22.23 -20.74
CA ASN A 140 -14.47 -21.48 -21.08
C ASN A 140 -14.68 -20.03 -21.59
N GLU A 141 -15.88 -19.48 -21.43
CA GLU A 141 -16.26 -18.10 -21.82
C GLU A 141 -17.01 -17.36 -20.69
N GLY A 142 -17.36 -18.05 -19.59
CA GLY A 142 -18.26 -17.56 -18.52
C GLY A 142 -17.59 -16.88 -17.31
N ILE A 143 -16.27 -16.67 -17.32
CA ILE A 143 -15.55 -15.97 -16.23
C ILE A 143 -16.13 -14.55 -16.02
N SER A 144 -16.73 -13.94 -17.05
CA SER A 144 -17.12 -12.53 -17.02
C SER A 144 -18.31 -12.19 -16.10
N GLU A 145 -19.29 -13.09 -15.94
CA GLU A 145 -20.51 -12.79 -15.15
C GLU A 145 -20.38 -13.19 -13.68
N GLN A 146 -19.70 -14.31 -13.41
CA GLN A 146 -19.62 -14.88 -12.06
C GLN A 146 -18.79 -14.03 -11.09
N PHE A 147 -17.86 -13.24 -11.61
CA PHE A 147 -17.01 -12.37 -10.81
C PHE A 147 -17.45 -10.91 -10.84
N ALA A 148 -18.61 -10.61 -11.45
CA ALA A 148 -19.07 -9.24 -11.61
C ALA A 148 -19.24 -8.51 -10.27
N THR A 149 -19.58 -9.23 -9.20
CA THR A 149 -19.80 -8.71 -7.85
C THR A 149 -18.58 -8.80 -6.93
N VAL A 150 -17.46 -9.37 -7.42
CA VAL A 150 -16.24 -9.51 -6.62
C VAL A 150 -15.47 -8.20 -6.62
N LYS A 151 -15.24 -7.65 -5.42
CA LYS A 151 -14.40 -6.46 -5.23
C LYS A 151 -12.95 -6.79 -5.59
N ILE A 152 -12.34 -5.95 -6.43
CA ILE A 152 -10.95 -6.13 -6.86
C ILE A 152 -10.01 -6.12 -5.64
N ARG A 153 -10.22 -5.18 -4.70
CA ARG A 153 -9.44 -5.07 -3.46
C ARG A 153 -9.43 -6.36 -2.63
N THR A 154 -10.56 -7.06 -2.55
CA THR A 154 -10.64 -8.30 -1.77
C THR A 154 -9.79 -9.41 -2.38
N VAL A 155 -9.73 -9.48 -3.71
CA VAL A 155 -8.89 -10.46 -4.40
C VAL A 155 -7.42 -10.08 -4.28
N THR A 156 -7.08 -8.80 -4.46
CA THR A 156 -5.70 -8.34 -4.36
C THR A 156 -5.14 -8.55 -2.95
N ASP A 157 -5.93 -8.32 -1.91
CA ASP A 157 -5.52 -8.58 -0.52
C ASP A 157 -5.27 -10.07 -0.24
N GLN A 158 -5.98 -10.99 -0.89
CA GLN A 158 -5.73 -12.43 -0.73
C GLN A 158 -4.45 -12.91 -1.41
N ILE A 159 -4.09 -12.30 -2.54
CA ILE A 159 -2.89 -12.70 -3.30
C ILE A 159 -1.65 -11.93 -2.90
N ARG A 160 -1.78 -10.78 -2.23
CA ARG A 160 -0.70 -9.84 -1.90
C ARG A 160 0.50 -10.51 -1.24
N ASP A 161 0.26 -11.23 -0.16
CA ASP A 161 1.33 -11.82 0.67
C ASP A 161 2.05 -12.95 -0.06
N GLN A 162 1.35 -13.59 -0.99
CA GLN A 162 1.89 -14.73 -1.72
C GLN A 162 2.60 -14.26 -3.00
N ARG A 163 2.03 -13.25 -3.69
CA ARG A 163 2.27 -12.92 -5.10
C ARG A 163 2.19 -11.42 -5.40
N PRO A 164 3.12 -10.60 -4.89
CA PRO A 164 3.15 -9.14 -5.16
C PRO A 164 3.36 -8.80 -6.64
N ASP A 165 3.91 -9.73 -7.41
CA ASP A 165 4.08 -9.65 -8.86
C ASP A 165 2.75 -9.61 -9.61
N VAL A 166 1.73 -10.34 -9.14
CA VAL A 166 0.39 -10.32 -9.73
C VAL A 166 -0.28 -8.95 -9.54
N ILE A 167 -0.11 -8.32 -8.38
CA ILE A 167 -0.63 -6.96 -8.13
C ILE A 167 0.03 -5.95 -9.09
N SER A 168 1.34 -6.11 -9.31
CA SER A 168 2.07 -5.26 -10.26
C SER A 168 1.56 -5.43 -11.70
N ILE A 169 1.24 -6.66 -12.12
CA ILE A 169 0.62 -6.94 -13.42
C ILE A 169 -0.76 -6.31 -13.51
N LEU A 170 -1.61 -6.49 -12.51
CA LEU A 170 -2.97 -5.95 -12.49
C LEU A 170 -2.96 -4.42 -12.62
N ARG A 171 -2.08 -3.74 -11.88
CA ARG A 171 -1.93 -2.28 -11.96
C ARG A 171 -1.43 -1.80 -13.32
N ARG A 172 -0.53 -2.55 -13.95
CA ARG A 172 -0.04 -2.24 -15.30
C ARG A 172 -1.14 -2.43 -16.35
N ALA A 173 -1.95 -3.47 -16.21
CA ALA A 173 -3.07 -3.76 -17.09
C ALA A 173 -4.24 -2.77 -16.90
N LEU A 174 -4.37 -2.19 -15.70
CA LEU A 174 -5.48 -1.31 -15.30
C LEU A 174 -4.99 0.05 -14.76
N PRO A 175 -4.30 0.87 -15.56
CA PRO A 175 -3.75 2.15 -15.10
C PRO A 175 -4.82 3.17 -14.72
N VAL A 176 -6.07 2.96 -15.19
CA VAL A 176 -7.23 3.83 -14.91
C VAL A 176 -7.93 3.49 -13.60
N CYS A 177 -7.61 2.35 -12.96
CA CYS A 177 -8.30 1.86 -11.76
C CYS A 177 -7.52 2.20 -10.48
N LYS A 178 -7.29 3.49 -10.23
CA LYS A 178 -6.48 3.96 -9.08
C LYS A 178 -7.27 3.80 -7.77
N GLY A 179 -6.60 3.39 -6.69
CA GLY A 179 -7.20 3.19 -5.37
C GLY A 179 -7.93 1.87 -5.18
N VAL A 180 -7.86 0.99 -6.19
CA VAL A 180 -8.68 -0.22 -6.25
C VAL A 180 -7.90 -1.46 -5.82
N PHE A 181 -6.56 -1.43 -5.95
CA PHE A 181 -5.71 -2.59 -5.68
C PHE A 181 -5.25 -2.70 -4.22
N GLY A 182 -5.46 -1.68 -3.40
CA GLY A 182 -4.84 -1.55 -2.09
C GLY A 182 -3.38 -1.06 -2.20
N PRO A 183 -2.66 -0.91 -1.07
CA PRO A 183 -1.26 -0.42 -1.07
C PRO A 183 -0.32 -1.32 -1.88
N LEU A 184 0.95 -0.97 -2.08
CA LEU A 184 1.97 -1.91 -2.55
C LEU A 184 2.56 -2.67 -1.37
N LEU A 185 2.82 -1.96 -0.29
CA LEU A 185 3.29 -2.56 0.94
C LEU A 185 2.17 -3.33 1.66
N HIS A 186 2.60 -4.15 2.61
CA HIS A 186 1.69 -4.97 3.39
C HIS A 186 0.80 -4.08 4.28
N PRO A 187 -0.54 -4.24 4.31
CA PRO A 187 -1.43 -3.35 5.06
C PRO A 187 -1.16 -3.27 6.56
N LYS A 188 -0.54 -4.31 7.14
CA LYS A 188 -0.15 -4.34 8.56
C LYS A 188 1.26 -3.80 8.82
N SER A 189 2.05 -3.50 7.79
CA SER A 189 3.35 -2.85 7.97
C SER A 189 3.15 -1.46 8.56
N PHE A 190 4.12 -1.02 9.35
CA PHE A 190 4.10 0.33 9.93
C PHE A 190 4.55 1.35 8.89
N ILE A 191 4.07 2.59 9.02
CA ILE A 191 4.48 3.71 8.15
C ILE A 191 6.00 3.97 8.23
N GLU A 192 6.62 3.67 9.37
CA GLU A 192 8.08 3.80 9.54
C GLU A 192 8.90 2.84 8.66
N GLU A 193 8.29 1.74 8.23
CA GLU A 193 8.93 0.75 7.35
C GLU A 193 8.95 1.22 5.88
N LEU A 194 8.34 2.36 5.55
CA LEU A 194 8.43 2.95 4.22
C LEU A 194 9.89 3.23 3.86
N GLY A 195 10.30 2.76 2.69
CA GLY A 195 11.58 3.12 2.11
C GLY A 195 11.71 4.63 1.95
N TYR A 196 12.93 5.16 2.11
CA TYR A 196 13.21 6.61 2.05
C TYR A 196 12.58 7.28 0.81
N LYS A 197 12.65 6.62 -0.35
CA LYS A 197 12.09 7.13 -1.61
C LYS A 197 10.57 7.29 -1.55
N ASP A 198 9.86 6.26 -1.07
CA ASP A 198 8.40 6.25 -1.02
C ASP A 198 7.88 7.20 0.05
N ARG A 199 8.56 7.22 1.22
CA ARG A 199 8.29 8.17 2.29
C ARG A 199 8.50 9.62 1.83
N SER A 200 9.63 9.94 1.22
CA SER A 200 9.91 11.30 0.73
C SER A 200 8.91 11.72 -0.34
N ASN A 201 8.51 10.80 -1.21
CA ASN A 201 7.49 11.06 -2.22
C ASN A 201 6.12 11.33 -1.57
N LEU A 202 5.70 10.51 -0.61
CA LEU A 202 4.46 10.71 0.14
C LEU A 202 4.45 12.06 0.86
N GLU A 203 5.52 12.40 1.58
CA GLU A 203 5.66 13.65 2.32
C GLU A 203 5.56 14.87 1.39
N LYS A 204 6.21 14.83 0.22
CA LYS A 204 6.16 15.90 -0.77
C LYS A 204 4.77 16.07 -1.39
N ASN A 205 4.13 14.97 -1.80
CA ASN A 205 2.80 15.03 -2.42
C ASN A 205 1.74 15.52 -1.43
N LEU A 206 1.77 15.05 -0.18
CA LEU A 206 0.86 15.52 0.87
C LEU A 206 1.09 16.98 1.23
N SER A 207 2.36 17.40 1.34
CA SER A 207 2.70 18.79 1.69
C SER A 207 2.42 19.77 0.56
N GLY A 208 2.34 19.30 -0.70
CA GLY A 208 1.99 20.13 -1.86
C GLY A 208 0.53 20.59 -1.86
N ASN A 209 -0.35 19.93 -1.09
CA ASN A 209 -1.75 20.32 -0.93
C ASN A 209 -2.00 20.67 0.55
N ALA A 210 -2.28 21.94 0.83
CA ALA A 210 -2.41 22.47 2.18
C ALA A 210 -3.51 21.79 3.01
N GLU A 211 -4.57 21.28 2.38
CA GLU A 211 -5.67 20.61 3.06
C GLU A 211 -5.45 19.10 3.20
N ALA A 212 -4.71 18.48 2.26
CA ALA A 212 -4.48 17.04 2.25
C ALA A 212 -3.73 16.56 3.50
N TRP A 213 -2.61 17.20 3.85
CA TRP A 213 -1.85 16.79 5.04
C TRP A 213 -2.61 17.05 6.35
N LYS A 214 -3.45 18.10 6.41
CA LYS A 214 -4.29 18.41 7.57
C LYS A 214 -5.34 17.33 7.78
N MET A 215 -6.05 16.95 6.72
CA MET A 215 -7.02 15.85 6.75
C MET A 215 -6.36 14.55 7.22
N VAL A 216 -5.19 14.20 6.69
CA VAL A 216 -4.42 13.02 7.13
C VAL A 216 -4.06 13.12 8.62
N ALA A 217 -3.60 14.28 9.07
CA ALA A 217 -3.24 14.51 10.47
C ALA A 217 -4.44 14.33 11.41
N GLU A 218 -5.59 14.92 11.06
CA GLU A 218 -6.82 14.81 11.84
C GLU A 218 -7.30 13.36 11.95
N LYS A 219 -7.32 12.64 10.82
CA LYS A 219 -7.74 11.23 10.77
C LYS A 219 -6.79 10.31 11.53
N MET A 220 -5.49 10.61 11.52
CA MET A 220 -4.49 9.93 12.35
C MET A 220 -4.53 10.36 13.83
N GLY A 221 -5.47 11.23 14.20
CA GLY A 221 -5.71 11.69 15.56
C GLY A 221 -4.62 12.61 16.10
N VAL A 222 -3.91 13.34 15.24
CA VAL A 222 -3.02 14.44 15.66
C VAL A 222 -3.90 15.55 16.24
N ASP A 223 -3.50 16.10 17.39
CA ASP A 223 -4.30 17.15 18.03
C ASP A 223 -4.33 18.43 17.18
N ARG A 224 -5.43 19.17 17.27
CA ARG A 224 -5.61 20.43 16.54
C ARG A 224 -4.57 21.48 16.94
N ALA A 225 -4.08 21.49 18.18
CA ALA A 225 -3.00 22.40 18.57
C ALA A 225 -1.69 22.06 17.85
N ASP A 226 -1.37 20.76 17.73
CA ASP A 226 -0.22 20.28 16.97
C ASP A 226 -0.34 20.58 15.47
N ILE A 227 -1.52 20.38 14.88
CA ILE A 227 -1.77 20.71 13.47
C ILE A 227 -1.52 22.20 13.23
N ARG A 228 -2.04 23.08 14.08
CA ARG A 228 -1.78 24.53 13.98
C ARG A 228 -0.31 24.88 14.17
N ALA A 229 0.39 24.20 15.09
CA ALA A 229 1.81 24.43 15.30
C ALA A 229 2.63 24.06 14.05
N ILE A 230 2.30 22.93 13.41
CA ILE A 230 2.92 22.48 12.16
C ILE A 230 2.60 23.45 11.01
N ASP A 231 1.35 23.92 10.88
CA ASP A 231 0.92 24.87 9.84
C ASP A 231 1.68 26.21 9.91
N ASN A 232 2.07 26.63 11.13
CA ASN A 232 2.81 27.86 11.36
C ASN A 232 4.33 27.73 11.15
N GLN A 233 4.87 26.51 11.02
CA GLN A 233 6.29 26.29 10.82
C GLN A 233 6.68 26.54 9.36
N ARG A 234 7.60 27.48 9.14
CA ARG A 234 8.14 27.76 7.79
C ARG A 234 9.30 26.83 7.46
N GLY A 235 9.34 26.38 6.20
CA GLY A 235 10.49 25.67 5.63
C GLY A 235 10.57 24.16 5.93
N LEU A 236 9.56 23.58 6.56
CA LEU A 236 9.45 22.13 6.77
C LEU A 236 8.31 21.55 5.94
N TYR A 237 8.40 20.26 5.60
CA TYR A 237 7.29 19.52 4.99
C TYR A 237 6.30 19.14 6.10
N PRO A 238 5.11 19.77 6.18
CA PRO A 238 4.17 19.51 7.28
C PRO A 238 3.76 18.04 7.38
N ALA A 239 3.65 17.35 6.24
CA ALA A 239 3.35 15.91 6.23
C ALA A 239 4.44 15.07 6.90
N ALA A 240 5.72 15.46 6.82
CA ALA A 240 6.81 14.72 7.45
C ALA A 240 6.68 14.73 8.99
N GLU A 241 6.35 15.90 9.56
CA GLU A 241 6.11 16.05 11.00
C GLU A 241 4.85 15.30 11.46
N VAL A 242 3.79 15.30 10.65
CA VAL A 242 2.59 14.49 10.91
C VAL A 242 2.95 13.00 10.96
N LEU A 243 3.61 12.46 9.93
CA LEU A 243 3.97 11.05 9.88
C LEU A 243 4.90 10.65 11.03
N LYS A 244 5.82 11.53 11.43
CA LYS A 244 6.69 11.35 12.61
C LYS A 244 5.90 11.30 13.92
N LYS A 245 4.93 12.20 14.12
CA LYS A 245 4.05 12.18 15.31
C LYS A 245 3.16 10.94 15.35
N CYS A 246 2.79 10.43 14.19
CA CYS A 246 1.99 9.23 14.03
C CYS A 246 2.77 7.94 14.36
N GLN A 247 4.08 7.90 14.10
CA GLN A 247 4.92 6.70 14.28
C GLN A 247 4.75 5.97 15.63
N PHE A 248 4.56 6.71 16.72
CA PHE A 248 4.45 6.12 18.06
C PHE A 248 3.05 5.59 18.40
N LYS A 249 2.07 5.74 17.51
CA LYS A 249 0.70 5.26 17.72
C LYS A 249 0.54 3.87 17.11
N ALA A 250 -0.01 2.94 17.89
CA ALA A 250 -0.24 1.55 17.48
C ALA A 250 -1.14 1.36 16.24
N ARG A 251 -1.76 2.43 15.73
CA ARG A 251 -2.64 2.41 14.54
C ARG A 251 -1.99 2.95 13.26
N CYS A 252 -0.71 3.29 13.28
CA CYS A 252 -0.04 3.90 12.13
C CYS A 252 0.53 2.87 11.18
N THR A 253 -0.39 2.11 10.56
CA THR A 253 -0.09 1.11 9.53
C THR A 253 -0.30 1.68 8.13
N ILE A 254 0.33 1.05 7.14
CA ILE A 254 0.14 1.38 5.72
C ILE A 254 -1.32 1.21 5.30
N GLY A 255 -1.99 0.16 5.76
CA GLY A 255 -3.39 -0.09 5.42
C GLY A 255 -4.31 1.03 5.91
N TYR A 256 -4.07 1.55 7.12
CA TYR A 256 -4.86 2.65 7.66
C TYR A 256 -4.58 3.97 6.93
N LEU A 257 -3.30 4.25 6.63
CA LEU A 257 -2.93 5.40 5.81
C LEU A 257 -3.58 5.34 4.42
N TYR A 258 -3.57 4.17 3.78
CA TYR A 258 -4.20 3.95 2.48
C TYR A 258 -5.70 4.30 2.52
N GLU A 259 -6.42 3.81 3.53
CA GLU A 259 -7.85 4.11 3.69
C GLU A 259 -8.12 5.60 3.84
N ILE A 260 -7.31 6.30 4.63
CA ILE A 260 -7.40 7.76 4.80
C ILE A 260 -7.16 8.49 3.47
N LEU A 261 -6.18 8.05 2.67
CA LEU A 261 -5.93 8.67 1.37
C LEU A 261 -7.05 8.42 0.36
N VAL A 262 -7.62 7.21 0.35
CA VAL A 262 -8.79 6.90 -0.49
C VAL A 262 -10.02 7.70 -0.05
N GLU A 263 -10.24 7.86 1.27
CA GLU A 263 -11.32 8.72 1.78
C GLU A 263 -11.14 10.20 1.41
N GLY A 264 -9.90 10.62 1.14
CA GLY A 264 -9.54 11.98 0.75
C GLY A 264 -9.41 12.20 -0.75
N ASP A 265 -9.95 11.31 -1.59
CA ASP A 265 -9.85 11.36 -3.06
C ASP A 265 -8.38 11.44 -3.57
N MET A 266 -7.46 10.78 -2.85
CA MET A 266 -6.04 10.69 -3.17
C MET A 266 -5.63 9.26 -3.54
N GLU A 267 -6.49 8.53 -4.24
CA GLU A 267 -6.28 7.15 -4.67
C GLU A 267 -4.99 6.96 -5.48
N ILE A 268 -4.64 7.95 -6.30
CA ILE A 268 -3.40 7.96 -7.08
C ILE A 268 -2.18 7.90 -6.18
N LEU A 269 -2.21 8.67 -5.09
CA LEU A 269 -1.13 8.71 -4.13
C LEU A 269 -1.13 7.43 -3.30
N ALA A 270 -2.32 6.97 -2.87
CA ALA A 270 -2.52 5.75 -2.11
C ALA A 270 -1.93 4.52 -2.80
N ASP A 271 -2.12 4.40 -4.11
CA ASP A 271 -1.56 3.26 -4.84
C ASP A 271 -0.04 3.34 -5.00
N LYS A 272 0.61 4.50 -4.86
CA LYS A 272 2.08 4.59 -5.09
C LYS A 272 2.94 3.95 -4.00
N PHE A 273 2.38 3.57 -2.85
CA PHE A 273 3.11 3.00 -1.72
C PHE A 273 2.39 1.78 -1.14
#